data_AF-A0A1M6VJA6-F1
#
_entry.id   AF-A0A1M6VJA6-F1
#
_cell.length_a   1.000
_cell.length_b   1.000
_cell.length_c   1.000
_cell.angle_alpha   90.00
_cell.angle_beta   90.00
_cell.angle_gamma   90.00
#
_symmetry.space_group_name_H-M   'P 1'
#
loop_
_entity.id
_entity.type
_entity.pdbx_description
1 polymer ?
#
loop_
_entity_poly.entity_id
_entity_poly.type
_entity_poly.pdbx_seq_one_letter_code
_entity_poly.pdbx_strand_id
1 'polypeptide(L)'
;MYAEKLTEEQIREIMNLISDDGSVRIVQIRTYNSSFEDCVNWSKVPEVKAMFQETEETYRLYDYHIQGFHRAGAGSEYIYRKKMCEYFGDQYAIDFLLEH
;
A
#
# COMPACT_ATOMS: atom_id res chain seq x y z
N MET A 1 4.26 11.65 -5.06
CA MET A 1 3.67 10.30 -5.17
C MET A 1 2.25 10.38 -4.59
N TYR A 2 1.25 9.84 -5.28
CA TYR A 2 -0.10 9.65 -4.73
C TYR A 2 -0.10 8.76 -3.48
N ALA A 3 0.71 7.71 -3.45
CA ALA A 3 0.80 6.81 -2.31
C ALA A 3 1.22 7.55 -1.01
N GLU A 4 2.03 8.61 -1.09
CA GLU A 4 2.40 9.45 0.06
C GLU A 4 1.19 10.14 0.71
N LYS A 5 0.12 10.37 -0.06
CA LYS A 5 -1.10 11.04 0.40
C LYS A 5 -2.09 10.09 1.07
N LEU A 6 -1.83 8.77 1.04
CA LEU A 6 -2.69 7.79 1.68
C LEU A 6 -2.65 7.96 3.20
N THR A 7 -3.82 7.97 3.83
CA THR A 7 -3.95 7.94 5.29
C THR A 7 -3.76 6.52 5.82
N GLU A 8 -3.48 6.37 7.11
CA GLU A 8 -3.39 5.04 7.75
C GLU A 8 -4.68 4.24 7.56
N GLU A 9 -5.85 4.89 7.60
CA GLU A 9 -7.15 4.26 7.39
C GLU A 9 -7.31 3.72 5.97
N GLN A 10 -6.93 4.52 4.96
CA GLN A 10 -6.95 4.09 3.55
C GLN A 10 -5.99 2.93 3.30
N ILE A 11 -4.79 2.98 3.87
CA ILE A 11 -3.82 1.88 3.79
C ILE A 11 -4.37 0.62 4.44
N ARG A 12 -5.04 0.74 5.59
CA ARG A 12 -5.65 -0.38 6.29
C ARG A 12 -6.77 -1.03 5.47
N GLU A 13 -7.61 -0.21 4.84
CA GLU A 13 -8.66 -0.69 3.93
C GLU A 13 -8.08 -1.46 2.74
N ILE A 14 -7.10 -0.88 2.05
CA ILE A 14 -6.38 -1.51 0.93
C ILE A 14 -5.85 -2.88 1.35
N MET A 15 -5.13 -2.94 2.47
CA MET A 15 -4.48 -4.17 2.93
C MET A 15 -5.48 -5.25 3.34
N ASN A 16 -6.60 -4.86 3.95
CA ASN A 16 -7.70 -5.78 4.26
C ASN A 16 -8.33 -6.36 2.98
N LEU A 17 -8.47 -5.56 1.92
CA LEU A 17 -9.04 -6.02 0.66
C LEU A 17 -8.09 -6.91 -0.13
N ILE A 18 -6.79 -6.64 -0.07
CA ILE A 18 -5.77 -7.50 -0.67
C ILE A 18 -5.72 -8.86 0.05
N SER A 19 -5.97 -8.85 1.35
CA SER A 19 -6.12 -10.05 2.19
C SER A 19 -7.56 -10.57 2.16
N ASP A 20 -7.98 -11.09 1.02
CA ASP A 20 -9.33 -11.64 0.75
C ASP A 20 -9.93 -12.50 1.89
N ASP A 21 -9.11 -13.31 2.58
CA ASP A 21 -9.52 -14.25 3.63
C ASP A 21 -9.33 -13.72 5.08
N GLY A 22 -8.91 -12.46 5.27
CA GLY A 22 -8.58 -11.92 6.61
C GLY A 22 -7.33 -12.55 7.27
N SER A 23 -6.62 -13.39 6.53
CA SER A 23 -5.38 -14.08 6.92
C SER A 23 -4.18 -13.15 7.19
N VAL A 24 -4.22 -11.91 6.70
CA VAL A 24 -3.20 -10.88 6.95
C VAL A 24 -3.63 -10.01 8.13
N ARG A 25 -2.85 -10.05 9.21
CA ARG A 25 -3.01 -9.15 10.35
C ARG A 25 -2.02 -8.00 10.25
N ILE A 26 -2.52 -6.80 10.04
CA ILE A 26 -1.68 -5.59 10.03
C ILE A 26 -1.13 -5.34 11.43
N VAL A 27 0.20 -5.30 11.55
CA VAL A 27 0.93 -5.07 12.80
C VAL A 27 1.25 -3.59 12.95
N GLN A 28 1.72 -2.97 11.87
CA GLN A 28 2.16 -1.57 11.88
C GLN A 28 1.94 -0.95 10.49
N ILE A 29 1.46 0.29 10.48
CA ILE A 29 1.37 1.11 9.27
C ILE A 29 2.31 2.30 9.48
N ARG A 30 3.13 2.59 8.48
CA ARG A 30 3.97 3.78 8.40
C ARG A 30 3.51 4.57 7.19
N THR A 31 2.75 5.64 7.42
CA THR A 31 2.46 6.60 6.35
C THR A 31 3.69 7.46 6.06
N TYR A 32 3.65 8.17 4.94
CA TYR A 32 4.65 9.18 4.64
C TYR A 32 4.60 10.39 5.59
N ASN A 33 3.51 10.56 6.34
CA ASN A 33 3.30 11.72 7.20
C ASN A 33 4.09 11.63 8.52
N SER A 34 5.30 12.20 8.47
CA SER A 34 5.91 13.16 9.41
C SER A 34 6.20 12.78 10.87
N SER A 35 7.38 13.20 11.34
CA SER A 35 7.75 13.56 12.74
C SER A 35 8.83 12.73 13.45
N PHE A 36 9.56 11.83 12.79
CA PHE A 36 10.67 11.12 13.44
C PHE A 36 11.92 11.11 12.56
N GLU A 37 13.08 11.30 13.19
CA GLU A 37 14.46 11.32 12.67
C GLU A 37 14.86 10.11 11.79
N ASP A 38 13.95 9.18 11.55
CA ASP A 38 14.13 7.91 10.86
C ASP A 38 13.77 7.95 9.36
N CYS A 39 13.34 9.11 8.84
CA CYS A 39 13.03 9.29 7.41
C CYS A 39 14.27 9.52 6.52
N VAL A 40 15.48 9.51 7.08
CA VAL A 40 16.71 9.86 6.33
C VAL A 40 17.35 8.67 5.61
N ASN A 41 17.11 7.41 6.03
CA ASN A 41 17.98 6.31 5.55
C ASN A 41 17.35 5.15 4.75
N TRP A 42 16.04 4.88 4.74
CA TRP A 42 15.59 3.60 4.12
C TRP A 42 14.33 3.55 3.25
N SER A 43 13.35 4.46 3.33
CA SER A 43 12.18 4.37 2.42
C SER A 43 11.43 5.69 2.27
N LYS A 44 11.23 6.15 1.04
CA LYS A 44 10.44 7.36 0.69
C LYS A 44 8.96 7.05 0.43
N VAL A 45 8.50 5.86 0.84
CA VAL A 45 7.18 5.34 0.49
C VAL A 45 6.47 4.80 1.73
N PRO A 46 5.13 4.81 1.79
CA PRO A 46 4.41 4.17 2.88
C PRO A 46 4.74 2.68 2.98
N GLU A 47 4.88 2.19 4.21
CA GLU A 47 5.22 0.79 4.50
C GLU A 47 4.20 0.19 5.47
N VAL A 48 3.87 -1.08 5.27
CA VAL A 48 2.98 -1.84 6.14
C VAL A 48 3.67 -3.11 6.56
N LYS A 49 3.83 -3.29 7.87
CA LYS A 49 4.19 -4.60 8.42
C LYS A 49 2.93 -5.37 8.73
N ALA A 50 2.82 -6.57 8.18
CA ALA A 50 1.71 -7.45 8.44
C ALA A 50 2.18 -8.88 8.68
N MET A 51 1.45 -9.60 9.52
CA MET A 51 1.66 -11.01 9.80
C MET A 51 0.70 -11.81 8.93
N PHE A 52 1.24 -12.67 8.07
CA PHE A 52 0.48 -13.65 7.33
C PHE A 52 0.77 -15.03 7.89
N GLN A 53 -0.26 -15.68 8.43
CA GLN A 53 -0.14 -16.94 9.19
C GLN A 53 0.83 -16.78 10.38
N GLU A 54 2.12 -17.02 10.17
CA GLU A 54 3.19 -16.90 11.19
C GLU A 54 4.44 -16.16 10.66
N THR A 55 4.37 -15.58 9.46
CA THR A 55 5.48 -14.87 8.82
C THR A 55 5.22 -13.37 8.81
N GLU A 56 6.19 -12.58 9.31
CA GLU A 56 6.18 -11.12 9.16
C GLU A 56 6.55 -10.77 7.72
N GLU A 57 5.68 -10.03 7.05
CA GLU A 57 5.92 -9.43 5.75
C GLU A 57 5.88 -7.91 5.83
N THR A 58 6.74 -7.27 5.04
CA THR A 58 6.71 -5.82 4.83
C THR A 58 6.22 -5.53 3.43
N TYR A 59 5.14 -4.77 3.33
CA TYR A 59 4.56 -4.27 2.11
C TYR A 59 4.97 -2.81 1.90
N ARG A 60 5.41 -2.47 0.70
CA ARG A 60 5.73 -1.10 0.30
C ARG A 60 4.75 -0.62 -0.76
N LEU A 61 4.17 0.55 -0.54
CA LEU A 61 3.09 1.09 -1.36
C LEU A 61 3.64 2.19 -2.27
N TYR A 62 3.47 2.05 -3.58
CA TYR A 62 3.90 3.03 -4.58
C TYR A 62 2.71 3.47 -5.42
N ASP A 63 2.86 4.42 -6.32
CA ASP A 63 1.71 4.94 -7.07
C ASP A 63 0.97 3.89 -7.88
N TYR A 64 1.71 2.99 -8.53
CA TYR A 64 1.12 1.99 -9.42
C TYR A 64 1.15 0.56 -8.87
N HIS A 65 2.05 0.25 -7.94
CA HIS A 65 2.24 -1.11 -7.45
C HIS A 65 2.37 -1.19 -5.93
N ILE A 66 1.98 -2.35 -5.40
CA ILE A 66 2.30 -2.75 -4.03
C ILE A 66 3.34 -3.86 -4.08
N GLN A 67 4.46 -3.66 -3.40
CA GLN A 67 5.53 -4.64 -3.32
C GLN A 67 5.42 -5.38 -1.98
N GLY A 68 5.02 -6.66 -2.02
CA GLY A 68 5.12 -7.60 -0.90
C GLY A 68 6.33 -8.53 -1.06
N PHE A 69 6.88 -9.04 0.04
CA PHE A 69 8.13 -9.83 0.02
C PHE A 69 7.93 -11.26 -0.49
N HIS A 70 6.80 -11.91 -0.18
CA HIS A 70 6.56 -13.29 -0.59
C HIS A 70 5.29 -13.50 -1.41
N ARG A 71 4.15 -12.87 -1.07
CA ARG A 71 2.90 -13.08 -1.83
C ARG A 71 1.91 -11.93 -1.68
N ALA A 72 2.08 -10.85 -2.45
CA ALA A 72 0.90 -10.09 -2.83
C ALA A 72 0.11 -11.00 -3.79
N GLY A 73 -1.03 -11.53 -3.35
CA GLY A 73 -1.81 -12.53 -4.10
C GLY A 73 -2.13 -12.08 -5.53
N ALA A 74 -2.38 -13.01 -6.46
CA ALA A 74 -2.75 -12.68 -7.83
C ALA A 74 -4.00 -11.77 -7.83
N GLY A 75 -3.86 -10.53 -8.31
CA GLY A 75 -4.92 -9.51 -8.29
C GLY A 75 -4.77 -8.41 -7.23
N SER A 76 -3.81 -8.54 -6.30
CA SER A 76 -3.47 -7.50 -5.30
C SER A 76 -3.16 -6.13 -5.92
N GLU A 77 -2.38 -6.10 -6.99
CA GLU A 77 -2.09 -4.86 -7.73
C GLU A 77 -3.35 -4.25 -8.37
N TYR A 78 -4.26 -5.08 -8.88
CA TYR A 78 -5.51 -4.59 -9.46
C TYR A 78 -6.41 -3.97 -8.39
N ILE A 79 -6.58 -4.64 -7.25
CA ILE A 79 -7.34 -4.13 -6.09
C ILE A 79 -6.72 -2.81 -5.62
N TYR A 80 -5.39 -2.76 -5.51
CA TYR A 80 -4.65 -1.58 -5.11
C TYR A 80 -4.88 -0.40 -6.07
N ARG A 81 -4.66 -0.59 -7.37
CA ARG A 81 -4.86 0.47 -8.39
C ARG A 81 -6.30 0.95 -8.44
N LYS A 82 -7.26 0.04 -8.28
CA LYS A 82 -8.69 0.39 -8.19
C LYS A 82 -8.94 1.31 -6.99
N LYS A 83 -8.42 0.97 -5.80
CA LYS A 83 -8.55 1.81 -4.61
C LYS A 83 -7.86 3.16 -4.74
N MET A 84 -6.66 3.19 -5.33
CA MET A 84 -5.97 4.44 -5.63
C MET A 84 -6.80 5.34 -6.55
N CYS A 85 -7.43 4.77 -7.58
CA CYS A 85 -8.34 5.50 -8.47
C CYS A 85 -9.59 5.99 -7.75
N GLU A 86 -10.16 5.21 -6.83
CA GLU A 86 -11.31 5.64 -6.00
C GLU A 86 -10.94 6.81 -5.07
N TYR A 87 -9.72 6.83 -4.51
CA TYR A 87 -9.28 7.87 -3.58
C TYR A 87 -8.82 9.16 -4.28
N PHE A 88 -8.16 9.05 -5.43
CA PHE A 88 -7.52 10.18 -6.11
C PHE A 88 -8.20 10.60 -7.42
N GLY A 89 -9.17 9.83 -7.90
CA GLY A 89 -10.03 10.16 -9.02
C GLY A 89 -9.31 10.19 -10.38
N ASP A 90 -9.92 10.93 -11.31
CA ASP A 90 -9.56 10.94 -12.73
C ASP A 90 -8.11 11.34 -12.98
N GLN A 91 -7.55 12.23 -12.17
CA GLN A 91 -6.17 12.68 -12.33
C GLN A 91 -5.17 11.53 -12.11
N TYR A 92 -5.40 10.68 -11.12
CA TYR A 92 -4.58 9.47 -10.91
C TYR A 92 -4.74 8.49 -12.08
N ALA A 93 -5.95 8.32 -12.60
CA ALA A 93 -6.20 7.44 -13.74
C ALA A 93 -5.46 7.93 -15.00
N ILE A 94 -5.45 9.24 -15.25
CA ILE A 94 -4.66 9.84 -16.34
C ILE A 94 -3.17 9.58 -16.15
N ASP A 95 -2.64 9.87 -14.96
CA ASP A 95 -1.20 9.79 -14.70
C ASP A 95 -0.65 8.36 -14.73
N PHE A 96 -1.47 7.34 -14.39
CA PHE A 96 -0.96 5.97 -14.15
C PHE A 96 -1.73 4.82 -14.82
N LEU A 97 -2.97 5.03 -15.28
CA LEU A 97 -3.83 3.96 -15.81
C LEU A 97 -4.15 4.10 -17.31
N LEU A 98 -4.05 5.30 -17.88
CA LEU A 98 -4.45 5.58 -19.28
C LEU A 98 -3.30 5.50 -20.30
N GLU A 99 -2.03 5.45 -19.87
CA GLU A 99 -0.85 5.45 -20.77
C GLU A 99 -0.18 4.07 -21.00
N HIS A 100 -0.83 2.94 -20.69
CA HIS A 100 -0.30 1.59 -20.95
C HIS A 100 -1.26 0.65 -21.68
#